data_AF-A0A3B9QWX5-F1
#
_entry.id   AF-A0A3B9QWX5-F1
#
_cell.length_a   1.000
_cell.length_b   1.000
_cell.length_c   1.000
_cell.angle_alpha   90.00
_cell.angle_beta   90.00
_cell.angle_gamma   90.00
#
_symmetry.space_group_name_H-M   'P 1'
#
loop_
_entity.id
_entity.type
_entity.pdbx_description
1 polymer ?
#
loop_
_entity_poly.entity_id
_entity_poly.type
_entity_poly.pdbx_seq_one_letter_code
_entity_poly.pdbx_strand_id
1 'polypeptide(L)'
;VRTVVEARGGQLEFVNGGGTGSAETTSVEDAVTEIGAGSGIIGSGLFDHYRTFSPAAAEWFVLPVVRRAATDIVTVAGGGRIASGVPGADRVPVVEH
;
A
#
# COMPACT_ATOMS: atom_id res chain seq x y z
N VAL A 1 6.24 3.27 -26.90
CA VAL A 1 5.48 4.53 -26.76
C VAL A 1 6.34 5.75 -27.09
N ARG A 2 7.45 6.00 -26.37
CA ARG A 2 8.40 7.09 -26.64
C ARG A 2 8.76 7.26 -28.12
N THR A 3 9.29 6.20 -28.74
CA THR A 3 9.64 6.17 -30.17
C THR A 3 8.48 6.58 -31.09
N VAL A 4 7.24 6.20 -30.75
CA VAL A 4 6.05 6.52 -31.56
C VAL A 4 5.66 7.99 -31.41
N VAL A 5 5.80 8.57 -30.21
CA VAL A 5 5.51 9.98 -29.95
C VAL A 5 6.53 10.88 -30.64
N GLU A 6 7.82 10.54 -30.53
CA GLU A 6 8.92 11.27 -31.17
C GLU A 6 8.82 11.22 -32.70
N ALA A 7 8.50 10.05 -33.27
CA ALA A 7 8.29 9.90 -34.72
C ALA A 7 7.11 10.75 -35.27
N ARG A 8 6.21 11.24 -34.41
CA ARG A 8 5.12 12.14 -34.76
C ARG A 8 5.38 13.60 -34.40
N GLY A 9 6.62 13.95 -34.03
CA GLY A 9 7.02 15.31 -33.67
C GLY A 9 6.58 15.74 -32.27
N GLY A 10 6.12 14.81 -31.43
CA GLY A 10 5.82 15.08 -30.02
C GLY A 10 7.05 14.87 -29.12
N GLN A 11 7.00 15.45 -27.92
CA GLN A 11 7.99 15.22 -26.86
C GLN A 11 7.28 14.72 -25.59
N LEU A 12 7.80 13.64 -24.99
CA LEU A 12 7.35 13.15 -23.69
C LEU A 12 8.24 13.75 -22.61
N GLU A 13 7.71 14.74 -21.89
CA GLU A 13 8.37 15.32 -20.71
C GLU A 13 8.34 14.35 -19.52
N PHE A 14 7.17 13.71 -19.32
CA PHE A 14 6.97 12.77 -18.22
C PHE A 14 6.49 11.40 -18.70
N VAL A 15 7.03 10.37 -18.08
CA VAL A 15 6.55 9.00 -18.11
C VAL A 15 6.41 8.54 -16.66
N ASN A 16 5.18 8.59 -16.16
CA ASN A 16 4.86 8.11 -14.83
C ASN A 16 4.77 6.58 -14.83
N GLY A 17 5.30 5.94 -13.79
CA GLY A 17 5.24 4.49 -13.62
C GLY A 17 5.34 4.05 -12.17
N GLY A 18 5.07 2.76 -11.97
CA GLY A 18 5.25 2.09 -10.68
C GLY A 18 4.30 2.60 -9.58
N GLY A 19 4.66 2.25 -8.34
CA GLY A 19 3.98 2.69 -7.14
C GLY A 19 4.81 2.33 -5.91
N THR A 20 4.25 2.47 -4.71
CA THR A 20 4.98 2.19 -3.45
C THR A 20 5.67 0.84 -3.48
N GLY A 21 4.99 -0.20 -3.98
CA GLY A 21 5.50 -1.57 -3.96
C GLY A 21 6.47 -1.95 -5.09
N SER A 22 6.74 -1.02 -6.00
CA SER A 22 7.66 -1.25 -7.12
C SER A 22 8.60 -0.07 -7.33
N ALA A 23 8.73 0.82 -6.34
CA ALA A 23 9.46 2.06 -6.47
C ALA A 23 10.92 1.78 -6.83
N GLU A 24 11.55 0.81 -6.16
CA GLU A 24 12.95 0.45 -6.37
C GLU A 24 13.17 -0.10 -7.78
N THR A 25 12.35 -1.07 -8.22
CA THR A 25 12.50 -1.69 -9.55
C THR A 25 12.10 -0.75 -10.68
N THR A 26 11.12 0.11 -10.45
CA THR A 26 10.67 1.07 -11.48
C THR A 26 11.65 2.25 -11.59
N SER A 27 12.29 2.66 -10.50
CA SER A 27 13.22 3.79 -10.50
C SER A 27 14.49 3.58 -11.34
N VAL A 28 14.84 2.32 -11.62
CA VAL A 28 16.01 1.97 -12.44
C VAL A 28 15.67 1.83 -13.93
N GLU A 29 14.39 1.95 -14.32
CA GLU A 29 13.98 1.88 -15.72
C GLU A 29 14.20 3.22 -16.42
N ASP A 30 15.11 3.26 -17.40
CA ASP A 30 15.45 4.47 -18.17
C ASP A 30 14.23 5.14 -18.83
N ALA A 31 13.17 4.37 -19.07
CA ALA A 31 11.95 4.88 -19.69
C ALA A 31 11.11 5.76 -18.75
N VAL A 32 11.21 5.57 -17.44
CA VAL A 32 10.37 6.19 -16.41
C VAL A 32 11.04 7.45 -15.87
N THR A 33 10.28 8.55 -15.78
CA THR A 33 10.78 9.83 -15.26
C THR A 33 10.16 10.20 -13.92
N GLU A 34 9.08 9.52 -13.52
CA GLU A 34 8.34 9.81 -12.30
C GLU A 34 7.75 8.53 -11.69
N ILE A 35 7.77 8.43 -10.37
CA ILE A 35 7.18 7.31 -9.62
C ILE A 35 5.86 7.73 -8.96
N GLY A 36 4.80 6.98 -9.23
CA GLY A 36 3.46 7.17 -8.64
C GLY A 36 3.25 6.51 -7.28
N ALA A 37 4.13 6.75 -6.30
CA ALA A 37 3.97 6.18 -4.95
C ALA A 37 2.91 6.93 -4.12
N GLY A 38 2.19 6.20 -3.24
CA GLY A 38 1.10 6.82 -2.45
C GLY A 38 0.76 6.04 -1.17
N SER A 39 0.34 4.79 -1.30
CA SER A 39 -0.07 3.95 -0.15
C SER A 39 1.01 3.78 0.93
N GLY A 40 2.29 3.94 0.57
CA GLY A 40 3.41 3.91 1.51
C GLY A 40 3.42 5.06 2.53
N ILE A 41 2.72 6.17 2.23
CA ILE A 41 2.55 7.28 3.19
C ILE A 41 1.69 6.83 4.38
N ILE A 42 0.72 5.96 4.14
CA ILE A 42 -0.19 5.45 5.18
C ILE A 42 0.42 4.27 5.93
N GLY A 43 1.22 3.44 5.25
CA GLY A 43 1.91 2.31 5.86
C GLY A 43 0.97 1.23 6.41
N SER A 44 0.03 0.74 5.57
CA SER A 44 -0.87 -0.34 6.00
C SER A 44 -0.15 -1.66 6.24
N GLY A 45 -0.74 -2.55 7.05
CA GLY A 45 -0.16 -3.86 7.38
C GLY A 45 0.07 -4.80 6.19
N LEU A 46 -0.44 -4.49 4.98
CA LEU A 46 -0.06 -5.20 3.76
C LEU A 46 1.46 -5.11 3.50
N PHE A 47 2.10 -4.00 3.91
CA PHE A 47 3.54 -3.79 3.73
C PHE A 47 4.39 -4.65 4.66
N ASP A 48 3.84 -5.27 5.70
CA ASP A 48 4.58 -6.16 6.59
C ASP A 48 5.10 -7.42 5.87
N HIS A 49 4.52 -7.73 4.70
CA HIS A 49 4.95 -8.83 3.84
C HIS A 49 6.00 -8.42 2.80
N TYR A 50 6.38 -7.14 2.75
CA TYR A 50 7.39 -6.63 1.81
C TYR A 50 8.80 -6.87 2.37
N ARG A 51 9.76 -7.07 1.47
CA ARG A 51 11.16 -7.34 1.85
C ARG A 51 12.06 -6.11 1.85
N THR A 52 11.77 -5.13 0.99
CA THR A 52 12.66 -4.00 0.71
C THR A 52 12.09 -2.66 1.18
N PHE A 53 10.85 -2.66 1.65
CA PHE A 53 10.10 -1.48 2.03
C PHE A 53 9.34 -1.74 3.33
N SER A 54 9.56 -0.91 4.35
CA SER A 54 8.91 -1.01 5.67
C SER A 54 8.55 0.40 6.14
N PRO A 55 7.35 0.90 5.80
CA PRO A 55 6.89 2.22 6.21
C PRO A 55 6.46 2.19 7.68
N ALA A 56 6.57 3.33 8.37
CA ALA A 56 5.88 3.51 9.64
C ALA A 56 4.38 3.64 9.38
N ALA A 57 3.55 2.93 10.16
CA ALA A 57 2.11 3.14 10.14
C ALA A 57 1.80 4.61 10.49
N ALA A 58 0.93 5.23 9.69
CA ALA A 58 0.55 6.64 9.85
C ALA A 58 -0.97 6.83 9.99
N GLU A 59 -1.76 5.77 9.81
CA GLU A 59 -3.22 5.78 9.98
C GLU A 59 -3.68 4.52 10.72
N TRP A 60 -4.59 4.69 11.68
CA TRP A 60 -5.14 3.60 12.48
C TRP A 60 -6.67 3.64 12.49
N PHE A 61 -7.27 2.45 12.44
CA PHE A 61 -8.69 2.27 12.69
C PHE A 61 -8.90 1.73 14.11
N VAL A 62 -9.38 2.58 15.01
CA VAL A 62 -9.51 2.27 16.44
C VAL A 62 -10.95 1.88 16.78
N LEU A 63 -11.12 0.82 17.58
CA LEU A 63 -12.42 0.31 18.00
C LEU A 63 -12.51 0.21 19.53
N PRO A 64 -13.67 0.55 20.15
CA PRO A 64 -13.82 0.43 21.59
C PRO A 64 -13.96 -1.04 22.01
N VAL A 65 -13.29 -1.40 23.11
CA VAL A 65 -13.53 -2.66 23.81
C VAL A 65 -14.88 -2.60 24.51
N VAL A 66 -15.78 -3.53 24.18
CA VAL A 66 -17.13 -3.62 24.75
C VAL A 66 -17.30 -4.74 25.77
N ARG A 67 -16.36 -5.69 25.81
CA ARG A 67 -16.36 -6.80 26.78
C ARG A 67 -14.94 -7.33 26.99
N ARG A 68 -14.60 -7.69 28.24
CA ARG A 68 -13.38 -8.42 28.60
C ARG A 68 -13.80 -9.78 29.17
N ALA A 69 -13.63 -10.84 28.38
CA ALA A 69 -14.14 -12.18 28.75
C ALA A 69 -13.13 -13.01 29.54
N ALA A 70 -11.83 -12.76 29.34
CA ALA A 70 -10.71 -13.34 30.07
C ALA A 70 -9.55 -12.33 30.10
N THR A 71 -8.45 -12.67 30.78
CA THR A 71 -7.25 -11.81 30.88
C THR A 71 -6.66 -11.46 29.52
N ASP A 72 -6.74 -12.36 28.55
CA ASP A 72 -6.16 -12.29 27.20
C ASP A 72 -7.22 -12.17 26.08
N ILE A 73 -8.51 -12.06 26.42
CA ILE A 73 -9.62 -12.06 25.44
C ILE A 73 -10.53 -10.85 25.65
N VAL A 74 -10.64 -10.03 24.60
CA VAL A 74 -11.56 -8.89 24.52
C VAL A 74 -12.45 -8.94 23.28
N THR A 75 -13.63 -8.33 23.35
CA THR A 75 -14.52 -8.10 22.21
C THR A 75 -14.58 -6.60 21.92
N VAL A 76 -14.47 -6.22 20.64
CA VAL A 76 -14.52 -4.82 20.18
C VAL A 76 -15.80 -4.52 19.38
N ALA A 77 -16.26 -3.27 19.37
CA ALA A 77 -17.46 -2.87 18.65
C ALA A 77 -17.25 -2.80 17.13
N GLY A 78 -17.46 -3.91 16.41
CA GLY A 78 -17.52 -3.91 14.94
C GLY A 78 -16.14 -3.96 14.25
N GLY A 79 -15.40 -5.05 14.47
CA GLY A 79 -14.13 -5.36 13.79
C GLY A 79 -14.28 -6.08 12.44
N GLY A 80 -13.14 -6.39 11.82
CA GLY A 80 -13.08 -7.20 10.60
C GLY A 80 -13.44 -6.46 9.31
N ARG A 81 -13.26 -5.13 9.25
CA ARG A 81 -13.41 -4.38 8.00
C ARG A 81 -12.30 -4.80 7.02
N ILE A 82 -12.66 -5.65 6.08
CA ILE A 82 -11.75 -6.13 5.04
C ILE A 82 -11.34 -4.93 4.17
N ALA A 83 -10.09 -4.93 3.73
CA ALA A 83 -9.66 -4.04 2.66
C ALA A 83 -10.54 -4.23 1.41
N SER A 84 -10.51 -3.31 0.44
CA SER A 84 -11.31 -3.47 -0.78
C SER A 84 -11.05 -4.83 -1.47
N GLY A 85 -12.13 -5.53 -1.84
CA GLY A 85 -12.08 -6.78 -2.61
C GLY A 85 -12.49 -8.02 -1.81
N VAL A 86 -12.19 -9.21 -2.35
CA VAL A 86 -12.53 -10.49 -1.74
C VAL A 86 -11.64 -10.72 -0.50
N PRO A 87 -12.18 -11.19 0.63
CA PRO A 87 -11.39 -11.55 1.79
C PRO A 87 -10.31 -12.60 1.44
N GLY A 88 -9.08 -12.32 1.84
CA GLY A 88 -7.91 -13.20 1.73
C GLY A 88 -7.01 -13.00 2.93
N ALA A 89 -6.09 -13.94 3.20
CA ALA A 89 -5.18 -13.84 4.34
C ALA A 89 -4.32 -12.55 4.31
N ASP A 90 -4.08 -12.01 3.12
CA ASP A 90 -3.38 -10.76 2.82
C ASP A 90 -4.26 -9.50 2.93
N ARG A 91 -5.58 -9.66 3.15
CA ARG A 91 -6.57 -8.56 3.10
C ARG A 91 -7.41 -8.43 4.37
N VAL A 92 -7.35 -9.42 5.26
CA VAL A 92 -7.98 -9.35 6.58
C VAL A 92 -7.18 -8.40 7.47
N PRO A 93 -7.83 -7.59 8.32
CA PRO A 93 -7.14 -6.78 9.31
C PRO A 93 -6.28 -7.63 10.24
N VAL A 94 -5.06 -7.16 10.47
CA VAL A 94 -4.17 -7.69 11.50
C VAL A 94 -4.18 -6.75 12.71
N VAL A 95 -3.92 -7.30 13.89
CA VAL A 95 -3.72 -6.48 15.10
C VAL A 95 -2.27 -6.02 15.09
N GLU A 96 -2.07 -4.71 15.08
CA GLU A 96 -0.76 -4.11 15.32
C GLU A 96 -0.44 -4.20 16.83
N HIS A 97 0.77 -4.64 17.16
CA HIS A 97 1.23 -4.91 18.52
C HIS A 97 2.07 -3.76 19.09
#